data_AF-A0A2H0WT13-F1
#
_entry.id   AF-A0A2H0WT13-F1
#
_cell.length_a   1.000
_cell.length_b   1.000
_cell.length_c   1.000
_cell.angle_alpha   90.00
_cell.angle_beta   90.00
_cell.angle_gamma   90.00
#
_symmetry.space_group_name_H-M   'P 1'
#
loop_
_entity.id
_entity.type
_entity.pdbx_description
1 polymer ?
#
loop_
_entity_poly.entity_id
_entity_poly.type
_entity_poly.pdbx_seq_one_letter_code
_entity_poly.pdbx_strand_id
1 'polypeptide(L)'
;MIPYVESGVKQPYPEVEILRGLNQRHFFTRENVTIAENRSGEDVYKELASNSQEALREALKILNSQEFQELIQTGHITFGAIKPRVHRDSTIPAQNDLAAAYFLENEILSPLQVIFSFSFQFSPDLLKGFYPPEVWKVLQELQATDTFTSYMTSGPETGLILFSPLDSAVTEWRHQIGSTNPRIGKKKHENSIRARFAKHTRQNLVHGSSSIPEAQREIQWLSARISSFVC
;
A
#
# COMPACT_ATOMS: atom_id res chain seq x y z
N MET A 1 -12.08 -30.94 34.01
CA MET A 1 -11.75 -31.40 32.65
C MET A 1 -12.28 -30.33 31.71
N ILE A 2 -11.40 -29.42 31.25
CA ILE A 2 -11.75 -28.32 30.33
C ILE A 2 -11.65 -28.93 28.92
N PRO A 3 -12.65 -28.78 28.04
CA PRO A 3 -12.55 -29.37 26.71
C PRO A 3 -11.47 -28.64 25.92
N TYR A 4 -10.54 -29.44 25.40
CA TYR A 4 -9.52 -29.04 24.44
C TYR A 4 -10.26 -28.66 23.14
N VAL A 5 -10.33 -27.37 22.82
CA VAL A 5 -10.76 -26.93 21.49
C VAL A 5 -9.58 -27.24 20.57
N GLU A 6 -9.75 -28.25 19.71
CA GLU A 6 -8.82 -28.54 18.63
C GLU A 6 -8.54 -27.25 17.87
N SER A 7 -7.26 -26.88 17.81
CA SER A 7 -6.77 -25.75 17.02
C SER A 7 -7.13 -26.01 15.57
N GLY A 8 -8.26 -25.45 15.14
CA GLY A 8 -8.72 -25.49 13.77
C GLY A 8 -7.58 -25.09 12.84
N VAL A 9 -7.29 -25.96 11.88
CA VAL A 9 -6.44 -25.65 10.74
C VAL A 9 -6.92 -24.29 10.20
N LYS A 10 -6.11 -23.23 10.30
CA LYS A 10 -6.42 -21.93 9.71
C LYS A 10 -6.83 -22.19 8.26
N GLN A 11 -8.06 -21.81 7.90
CA GLN A 11 -8.51 -21.92 6.51
C GLN A 11 -7.47 -21.25 5.61
N PRO A 12 -7.00 -21.89 4.53
CA PRO A 12 -6.21 -21.19 3.54
C PRO A 12 -7.11 -20.11 2.96
N TYR A 13 -6.66 -18.86 2.96
CA TYR A 13 -7.36 -17.73 2.32
C TYR A 13 -6.90 -17.70 0.85
N PRO A 14 -7.64 -18.29 -0.11
CA PRO A 14 -7.11 -18.47 -1.47
C PRO A 14 -6.87 -17.12 -2.15
N GLU A 15 -7.72 -16.12 -1.89
CA GLU A 15 -7.60 -14.75 -2.38
C GLU A 15 -6.25 -14.13 -1.98
N VAL A 16 -5.84 -14.38 -0.74
CA VAL A 16 -4.57 -13.88 -0.18
C VAL A 16 -3.38 -14.52 -0.89
N GLU A 17 -3.41 -15.84 -1.08
CA GLU A 17 -2.31 -16.56 -1.73
C GLU A 17 -2.22 -16.25 -3.23
N ILE A 18 -3.36 -16.08 -3.91
CA ILE A 18 -3.39 -15.65 -5.31
C ILE A 18 -2.80 -14.24 -5.45
N LEU A 19 -3.26 -13.28 -4.64
CA LEU A 19 -2.73 -11.91 -4.67
C LEU A 19 -1.23 -11.88 -4.36
N ARG A 20 -0.79 -12.63 -3.34
CA ARG A 20 0.64 -12.75 -2.99
C ARG A 20 1.45 -13.29 -4.16
N GLY A 21 0.98 -14.35 -4.81
CA GLY A 21 1.62 -14.92 -5.98
C GLY A 21 1.67 -13.94 -7.16
N LEU A 22 0.65 -13.11 -7.36
CA LEU A 22 0.66 -12.05 -8.36
C LEU A 22 1.67 -10.96 -8.03
N ASN A 23 1.74 -10.55 -6.75
CA ASN A 23 2.69 -9.52 -6.30
C ASN A 23 4.15 -9.96 -6.47
N GLN A 24 4.46 -11.24 -6.23
CA GLN A 24 5.82 -11.78 -6.42
C GLN A 24 6.20 -11.95 -7.88
N ARG A 25 5.24 -12.30 -8.74
CA ARG A 25 5.45 -12.47 -10.19
C ARG A 25 5.62 -11.13 -10.92
N HIS A 26 5.06 -10.07 -10.35
CA HIS A 26 5.02 -8.75 -10.97
C HIS A 26 5.56 -7.72 -9.98
N PHE A 27 6.85 -7.39 -10.11
CA PHE A 27 7.37 -6.14 -9.61
C PHE A 27 6.64 -5.02 -10.36
N PHE A 28 5.52 -4.55 -9.81
CA PHE A 28 4.88 -3.31 -10.22
C PHE A 28 5.80 -2.19 -9.83
N THR A 29 6.85 -2.04 -10.64
CA THR A 29 7.57 -0.84 -11.03
C THR A 29 8.91 -1.24 -11.64
N ARG A 30 8.98 -1.24 -12.97
CA ARG A 30 10.17 -0.93 -13.77
C ARG A 30 11.53 -1.57 -13.40
N GLU A 31 11.59 -2.73 -12.75
CA GLU A 31 12.78 -3.61 -12.92
C GLU A 31 12.93 -4.07 -14.39
N ASN A 32 11.90 -3.87 -15.20
CA ASN A 32 11.97 -3.96 -16.67
C ASN A 32 12.78 -2.82 -17.34
N VAL A 33 13.26 -1.79 -16.61
CA VAL A 33 14.20 -0.82 -17.21
C VAL A 33 15.62 -1.38 -17.18
N THR A 34 16.05 -1.98 -16.07
CA THR A 34 17.44 -2.46 -15.92
C THR A 34 17.70 -3.81 -16.59
N ILE A 35 16.69 -4.70 -16.68
CA ILE A 35 16.84 -5.99 -17.39
C ILE A 35 16.79 -5.79 -18.92
N ALA A 36 15.99 -4.85 -19.40
CA ALA A 36 15.81 -4.62 -20.84
C ALA A 36 16.88 -3.71 -21.47
N GLU A 37 17.66 -2.99 -20.68
CA GLU A 37 18.88 -2.31 -21.16
C GLU A 37 19.93 -3.31 -21.73
N ASN A 38 19.83 -4.60 -21.39
CA ASN A 38 20.72 -5.66 -21.88
C ASN A 38 20.09 -6.59 -22.94
N ARG A 39 18.84 -6.37 -23.36
CA ARG A 39 18.20 -7.14 -24.44
C ARG A 39 17.49 -6.20 -25.40
N SER A 40 18.03 -6.07 -26.60
CA SER A 40 17.38 -5.41 -27.74
C SER A 40 16.12 -6.17 -28.15
N GLY A 41 14.96 -5.86 -27.58
CA GLY A 41 13.73 -6.57 -27.96
C GLY A 41 12.46 -5.83 -27.58
N GLU A 42 11.85 -5.14 -28.55
CA GLU A 42 10.49 -4.60 -28.45
C GLU A 42 9.45 -5.68 -28.05
N ASP A 43 9.70 -6.92 -28.46
CA ASP A 43 8.86 -8.09 -28.14
C ASP A 43 8.92 -8.48 -26.65
N VAL A 44 10.09 -8.36 -26.01
CA VAL A 44 10.23 -8.60 -24.57
C VAL A 44 9.42 -7.56 -23.79
N TYR A 45 9.44 -6.30 -24.21
CA TYR A 45 8.61 -5.26 -23.60
C TYR A 45 7.11 -5.52 -23.78
N LYS A 46 6.69 -5.97 -24.98
CA LYS A 46 5.28 -6.31 -25.26
C LYS A 46 4.81 -7.50 -24.44
N GLU A 47 5.62 -8.55 -24.32
CA GLU A 47 5.32 -9.73 -23.52
C GLU A 47 5.22 -9.37 -22.02
N LEU A 48 6.18 -8.62 -21.50
CA LEU A 48 6.17 -8.14 -20.11
C LEU A 48 4.95 -7.25 -19.82
N ALA A 49 4.58 -6.38 -20.76
CA ALA A 49 3.39 -5.54 -20.65
C ALA A 49 2.10 -6.38 -20.68
N SER A 50 2.01 -7.36 -21.57
CA SER A 50 0.88 -8.28 -21.67
C SER A 50 0.69 -9.09 -20.38
N ASN A 51 1.76 -9.71 -19.88
CA ASN A 51 1.75 -10.48 -18.64
C ASN A 51 1.37 -9.60 -17.44
N SER A 52 1.83 -8.35 -17.42
CA SER A 52 1.45 -7.39 -16.38
C SER A 52 -0.03 -7.04 -16.45
N GLN A 53 -0.61 -6.87 -17.65
CA GLN A 53 -2.04 -6.61 -17.78
C GLN A 53 -2.90 -7.81 -17.36
N GLU A 54 -2.49 -9.03 -17.70
CA GLU A 54 -3.19 -10.24 -17.26
C GLU A 54 -3.20 -10.36 -15.73
N ALA A 55 -2.05 -10.15 -15.10
CA ALA A 55 -1.94 -10.16 -13.65
C ALA A 55 -2.81 -9.09 -12.96
N LEU A 56 -2.87 -7.88 -13.52
CA LEU A 56 -3.75 -6.83 -13.02
C LEU A 56 -5.23 -7.20 -13.19
N ARG A 57 -5.61 -7.86 -14.30
CA ARG A 57 -6.98 -8.37 -14.49
C ARG A 57 -7.32 -9.45 -13.48
N GLU A 58 -6.39 -10.34 -13.16
CA GLU A 58 -6.59 -11.34 -12.10
C GLU A 58 -6.71 -10.70 -10.72
N ALA A 59 -5.81 -9.76 -10.38
CA ALA A 59 -5.88 -9.01 -9.13
C ALA A 59 -7.23 -8.29 -9.00
N LEU A 60 -7.71 -7.64 -10.06
CA LEU A 60 -9.02 -6.99 -10.07
C LEU A 60 -10.19 -7.95 -9.83
N LYS A 61 -10.15 -9.18 -10.38
CA LYS A 61 -11.19 -10.18 -10.09
C LYS A 61 -11.24 -10.48 -8.60
N ILE A 62 -10.08 -10.66 -7.96
CA ILE A 62 -9.99 -10.92 -6.52
C ILE A 62 -10.42 -9.71 -5.71
N LEU A 63 -9.88 -8.52 -5.97
CA LEU A 63 -10.18 -7.30 -5.21
C LEU A 63 -11.68 -6.94 -5.23
N ASN A 64 -12.41 -7.32 -6.29
CA ASN A 64 -13.84 -7.08 -6.43
C ASN A 64 -14.72 -8.30 -6.06
N SER A 65 -14.12 -9.41 -5.62
CA SER A 65 -14.85 -10.63 -5.21
C SER A 65 -15.55 -10.44 -3.86
N GLN A 66 -16.63 -11.19 -3.63
CA GLN A 66 -17.37 -11.14 -2.36
C GLN A 66 -16.50 -11.66 -1.20
N GLU A 67 -15.73 -12.71 -1.47
CA GLU A 67 -14.81 -13.35 -0.53
C GLU A 67 -13.77 -12.35 -0.03
N PHE A 68 -13.17 -11.57 -0.94
CA PHE A 68 -12.22 -10.53 -0.55
C PHE A 68 -12.88 -9.38 0.21
N GLN A 69 -14.11 -8.98 -0.14
CA GLN A 69 -14.85 -8.00 0.64
C GLN A 69 -15.14 -8.48 2.07
N GLU A 70 -15.42 -9.77 2.25
CA GLU A 70 -15.61 -10.38 3.58
C GLU A 70 -14.31 -10.37 4.40
N LEU A 71 -13.15 -10.57 3.77
CA LEU A 71 -11.85 -10.41 4.44
C LEU A 71 -11.58 -8.98 4.93
N ILE A 72 -12.05 -7.96 4.19
CA ILE A 72 -12.00 -6.57 4.66
C ILE A 72 -12.94 -6.38 5.85
N GLN A 73 -14.19 -6.84 5.74
CA GLN A 73 -15.22 -6.66 6.77
C GLN A 73 -14.88 -7.38 8.08
N THR A 74 -14.23 -8.53 7.99
CA THR A 74 -13.78 -9.31 9.15
C THR A 74 -12.42 -8.85 9.69
N GLY A 75 -11.85 -7.76 9.16
CA GLY A 75 -10.61 -7.16 9.70
C GLY A 75 -9.31 -7.85 9.28
N HIS A 76 -9.37 -8.87 8.42
CA HIS A 76 -8.19 -9.54 7.88
C HIS A 76 -7.42 -8.69 6.87
N ILE A 77 -8.07 -7.72 6.22
CA ILE A 77 -7.46 -6.86 5.21
C ILE A 77 -7.51 -5.38 5.62
N THR A 78 -6.42 -4.65 5.36
CA THR A 78 -6.39 -3.20 5.43
C THR A 78 -5.63 -2.59 4.25
N PHE A 79 -5.78 -1.28 4.06
CA PHE A 79 -5.03 -0.52 3.07
C PHE A 79 -3.89 0.26 3.72
N GLY A 80 -2.72 0.16 3.11
CA GLY A 80 -1.57 1.02 3.35
C GLY A 80 -1.18 1.77 2.09
N ALA A 81 -0.40 2.83 2.24
CA ALA A 81 0.27 3.44 1.10
C ALA A 81 1.66 3.96 1.48
N ILE A 82 2.58 3.95 0.54
CA ILE A 82 3.89 4.58 0.65
C ILE A 82 3.90 5.80 -0.27
N LYS A 83 4.07 6.97 0.35
CA LYS A 83 3.96 8.28 -0.30
C LYS A 83 5.10 8.51 -1.29
N PRO A 84 4.98 9.49 -2.20
CA PRO A 84 6.07 9.86 -3.07
C PRO A 84 7.24 10.52 -2.34
N ARG A 85 8.42 10.42 -2.96
CA ARG A 85 9.69 11.06 -2.58
C ARG A 85 10.17 10.74 -1.18
N VAL A 86 9.73 9.62 -0.61
CA VAL A 86 10.11 9.22 0.75
C VAL A 86 11.60 9.00 0.91
N HIS A 87 12.32 8.67 -0.16
CA HIS A 87 13.79 8.57 -0.16
C HIS A 87 14.51 9.92 0.06
N ARG A 88 13.92 11.06 -0.36
CA ARG A 88 14.61 12.36 -0.32
C ARG A 88 14.66 12.95 1.09
N ASP A 89 13.60 12.73 1.86
CA ASP A 89 13.38 13.40 3.15
C ASP A 89 13.34 12.41 4.33
N SER A 90 14.09 11.31 4.23
CA SER A 90 14.15 10.26 5.26
C SER A 90 15.57 9.72 5.46
N THR A 91 15.72 8.72 6.33
CA THR A 91 16.93 7.88 6.47
C THR A 91 16.86 6.59 5.65
N ILE A 92 15.88 6.48 4.74
CA ILE A 92 15.71 5.31 3.86
C ILE A 92 16.89 5.25 2.87
N PRO A 93 17.63 4.14 2.79
CA PRO A 93 18.75 3.98 1.87
C PRO A 93 18.27 3.63 0.45
N ALA A 94 17.57 4.55 -0.21
CA ALA A 94 17.02 4.33 -1.55
C ALA A 94 17.36 5.47 -2.52
N GLN A 95 17.53 5.12 -3.80
CA GLN A 95 17.88 6.08 -4.85
C GLN A 95 16.66 6.65 -5.60
N ASN A 96 15.52 5.97 -5.51
CA ASN A 96 14.27 6.35 -6.16
C ASN A 96 13.07 5.87 -5.32
N ASP A 97 11.86 6.28 -5.72
CA ASP A 97 10.63 5.97 -4.99
C ASP A 97 10.30 4.48 -4.91
N LEU A 98 10.70 3.71 -5.91
CA LEU A 98 10.42 2.28 -6.01
C LEU A 98 11.30 1.48 -5.07
N ALA A 99 12.60 1.78 -5.08
CA ALA A 99 13.55 1.22 -4.13
C ALA A 99 13.17 1.60 -2.70
N ALA A 100 12.61 2.79 -2.49
CA ALA A 100 12.13 3.22 -1.19
C ALA A 100 10.86 2.49 -0.76
N ALA A 101 9.94 2.23 -1.69
CA ALA A 101 8.75 1.45 -1.43
C ALA A 101 9.11 0.00 -1.08
N TYR A 102 9.95 -0.64 -1.89
CA TYR A 102 10.48 -1.98 -1.62
C TYR A 102 11.17 -2.06 -0.26
N PHE A 103 12.01 -1.08 0.08
CA PHE A 103 12.63 -1.01 1.40
C PHE A 103 11.57 -0.98 2.52
N LEU A 104 10.56 -0.10 2.41
CA LEU A 104 9.53 0.05 3.44
C LEU A 104 8.59 -1.15 3.54
N GLU A 105 8.32 -1.85 2.44
CA GLU A 105 7.57 -3.11 2.46
C GLU A 105 8.29 -4.19 3.29
N ASN A 106 9.62 -4.26 3.18
CA ASN A 106 10.45 -5.19 3.96
C ASN A 106 10.58 -4.80 5.45
N GLU A 107 10.14 -3.61 5.82
CA GLU A 107 10.07 -3.16 7.22
C GLU A 107 8.74 -3.50 7.90
N ILE A 108 7.79 -4.09 7.14
CA ILE A 108 6.51 -4.56 7.68
C ILE A 108 6.74 -5.91 8.36
N LEU A 109 6.38 -5.96 9.65
CA LEU A 109 6.65 -7.10 10.52
C LEU A 109 5.44 -8.04 10.62
N SER A 110 5.72 -9.33 10.72
CA SER A 110 4.74 -10.38 11.06
C SER A 110 3.97 -10.02 12.35
N PRO A 111 2.67 -10.36 12.44
CA PRO A 111 1.91 -11.24 11.55
C PRO A 111 1.29 -10.56 10.32
N LEU A 112 1.39 -9.24 10.21
CA LEU A 112 0.95 -8.46 9.06
C LEU A 112 1.84 -8.73 7.83
N GLN A 113 1.22 -8.82 6.66
CA GLN A 113 1.90 -9.19 5.42
C GLN A 113 1.44 -8.32 4.26
N VAL A 114 2.38 -7.89 3.41
CA VAL A 114 2.05 -7.34 2.10
C VAL A 114 1.64 -8.48 1.19
N ILE A 115 0.42 -8.43 0.68
CA ILE A 115 -0.09 -9.47 -0.23
C ILE A 115 -0.30 -8.93 -1.63
N PHE A 116 -0.41 -7.61 -1.80
CA PHE A 116 -0.43 -6.97 -3.11
C PHE A 116 0.04 -5.52 -2.99
N SER A 117 0.80 -5.07 -3.99
CA SER A 117 1.26 -3.70 -4.11
C SER A 117 0.98 -3.18 -5.52
N PHE A 118 0.61 -1.92 -5.62
CA PHE A 118 0.39 -1.28 -6.92
C PHE A 118 0.84 0.17 -6.87
N SER A 119 1.77 0.52 -7.75
CA SER A 119 2.29 1.88 -7.84
C SER A 119 1.59 2.69 -8.91
N PHE A 120 1.22 3.92 -8.58
CA PHE A 120 0.49 4.83 -9.44
C PHE A 120 0.92 6.28 -9.19
N GLN A 121 0.65 7.16 -10.15
CA GLN A 121 0.87 8.60 -10.02
C GLN A 121 -0.46 9.31 -9.77
N PHE A 122 -0.53 10.13 -8.71
CA PHE A 122 -1.65 11.05 -8.52
C PHE A 122 -1.58 12.22 -9.51
N SER A 123 -2.72 12.54 -10.13
CA SER A 123 -3.04 13.89 -10.61
C SER A 123 -3.78 14.65 -9.49
N PRO A 124 -3.88 15.99 -9.57
CA PRO A 124 -4.67 16.76 -8.60
C PRO A 124 -6.12 16.28 -8.46
N ASP A 125 -6.75 15.85 -9.55
CA ASP A 125 -8.13 15.38 -9.54
C ASP A 125 -8.26 13.98 -8.93
N LEU A 126 -7.33 13.08 -9.23
CA LEU A 126 -7.26 11.77 -8.60
C LEU A 126 -7.04 11.88 -7.09
N LEU A 127 -6.17 12.80 -6.68
CA LEU A 127 -5.88 13.06 -5.26
C LEU A 127 -7.13 13.55 -4.52
N LYS A 128 -7.90 14.47 -5.13
CA LYS A 128 -9.18 14.96 -4.59
C LYS A 128 -10.19 13.84 -4.41
N GLY A 129 -10.27 12.91 -5.35
CA GLY A 129 -11.18 11.76 -5.27
C GLY A 129 -10.75 10.69 -4.24
N PHE A 130 -9.47 10.66 -3.85
CA PHE A 130 -8.96 9.69 -2.88
C PHE A 130 -9.24 10.11 -1.42
N TYR A 131 -8.91 11.36 -1.07
CA TYR A 131 -9.11 11.86 0.30
C TYR A 131 -10.53 12.39 0.52
N PRO A 132 -11.17 12.06 1.66
CA PRO A 132 -12.54 12.49 1.91
C PRO A 132 -12.60 14.01 2.20
N PRO A 133 -13.77 14.66 2.03
CA PRO A 133 -13.92 16.12 2.12
C PRO A 133 -13.38 16.74 3.42
N GLU A 134 -13.44 16.00 4.53
CA GLU A 134 -12.97 16.42 5.84
C GLU A 134 -11.46 16.68 5.85
N VAL A 135 -10.68 15.88 5.11
CA VAL A 135 -9.24 16.08 4.98
C VAL A 135 -8.96 17.39 4.24
N TRP A 136 -9.70 17.67 3.17
CA TRP A 136 -9.56 18.91 2.40
C TRP A 136 -9.95 20.14 3.20
N LYS A 137 -10.99 20.05 4.04
CA LYS A 137 -11.37 21.12 4.95
C LYS A 137 -10.24 21.45 5.93
N VAL A 138 -9.64 20.43 6.56
CA VAL A 138 -8.50 20.63 7.46
C VAL A 138 -7.29 21.22 6.74
N LEU A 139 -6.99 20.76 5.52
CA LEU A 139 -5.89 21.31 4.73
C LEU A 139 -6.11 22.78 4.36
N GLN A 140 -7.35 23.19 4.09
CA GLN A 140 -7.71 24.59 3.83
C GLN A 140 -7.53 25.45 5.09
N GLU A 141 -8.04 24.99 6.24
CA GLU A 141 -7.89 25.69 7.52
C GLU A 141 -6.40 25.86 7.91
N LEU A 142 -5.56 24.88 7.56
CA LEU A 142 -4.12 24.91 7.77
C LEU A 142 -3.34 25.66 6.67
N GLN A 143 -4.01 26.19 5.65
CA GLN A 143 -3.39 26.82 4.46
C GLN A 143 -2.34 25.91 3.79
N ALA A 144 -2.59 24.60 3.79
CA ALA A 144 -1.64 23.58 3.36
C ALA A 144 -2.04 22.88 2.04
N THR A 145 -3.18 23.22 1.43
CA THR A 145 -3.72 22.57 0.22
C THR A 145 -2.72 22.49 -0.93
N ASP A 146 -2.07 23.60 -1.27
CA ASP A 146 -1.15 23.65 -2.42
C ASP A 146 0.13 22.84 -2.16
N THR A 147 0.69 22.99 -0.96
CA THR A 147 1.89 22.24 -0.55
C THR A 147 1.60 20.74 -0.49
N PHE A 148 0.44 20.35 0.05
CA PHE A 148 0.01 18.96 0.11
C PHE A 148 -0.19 18.37 -1.29
N THR A 149 -0.92 19.09 -2.14
CA THR A 149 -1.17 18.66 -3.52
C THR A 149 0.13 18.53 -4.30
N SER A 150 1.00 19.55 -4.23
CA SER A 150 2.31 19.53 -4.88
C SER A 150 3.17 18.35 -4.42
N TYR A 151 3.14 18.03 -3.12
CA TYR A 151 3.88 16.89 -2.59
C TYR A 151 3.31 15.55 -3.07
N MET A 152 2.00 15.33 -2.95
CA MET A 152 1.36 14.06 -3.31
C MET A 152 1.38 13.78 -4.82
N THR A 153 1.49 14.81 -5.66
CA THR A 153 1.63 14.66 -7.13
C THR A 153 3.07 14.68 -7.61
N SER A 154 4.05 14.67 -6.70
CA SER A 154 5.47 14.88 -7.02
C SER A 154 6.21 13.65 -7.54
N GLY A 155 5.61 12.47 -7.44
CA GLY A 155 6.17 11.20 -7.85
C GLY A 155 5.18 10.05 -7.60
N PRO A 156 5.57 8.80 -7.92
CA PRO A 156 4.70 7.65 -7.73
C PRO A 156 4.43 7.39 -6.25
N GLU A 157 3.21 6.96 -5.96
CA GLU A 157 2.76 6.39 -4.70
C GLU A 157 2.56 4.89 -4.88
N THR A 158 2.85 4.11 -3.83
CA THR A 158 2.61 2.66 -3.82
C THR A 158 1.49 2.33 -2.85
N GLY A 159 0.34 1.90 -3.37
CA GLY A 159 -0.75 1.34 -2.57
C GLY A 159 -0.44 -0.09 -2.15
N LEU A 160 -0.76 -0.44 -0.91
CA LEU A 160 -0.50 -1.74 -0.30
C LEU A 160 -1.82 -2.36 0.17
N ILE A 161 -2.02 -3.63 -0.19
CA ILE A 161 -3.01 -4.50 0.42
C ILE A 161 -2.30 -5.34 1.47
N LEU A 162 -2.70 -5.13 2.72
CA LEU A 162 -2.07 -5.76 3.88
C LEU A 162 -3.03 -6.78 4.47
N PHE A 163 -2.52 -7.97 4.74
CA PHE A 163 -3.25 -9.08 5.33
C PHE A 163 -2.74 -9.39 6.73
N SER A 164 -3.66 -9.61 7.66
CA SER A 164 -3.38 -10.22 8.96
C SER A 164 -4.17 -11.51 9.11
N PRO A 165 -3.52 -12.61 9.52
CA PRO A 165 -4.20 -13.86 9.86
C PRO A 165 -4.80 -13.85 11.28
N LEU A 166 -4.88 -12.67 11.92
CA LEU A 166 -5.40 -12.43 13.26
C LEU A 166 -6.58 -11.46 13.27
N ASP A 167 -7.26 -11.22 12.14
CA ASP A 167 -8.41 -10.31 12.03
C ASP A 167 -8.17 -8.84 12.48
N SER A 168 -6.91 -8.46 12.72
CA SER A 168 -6.54 -7.16 13.28
C SER A 168 -5.69 -6.28 12.36
N ALA A 169 -5.83 -6.42 11.03
CA ALA A 169 -4.96 -5.79 10.04
C ALA A 169 -4.88 -4.26 10.20
N VAL A 170 -6.02 -3.58 10.42
CA VAL A 170 -6.05 -2.12 10.68
C VAL A 170 -5.22 -1.78 11.92
N THR A 171 -5.49 -2.44 13.05
CA THR A 171 -4.81 -2.15 14.32
C THR A 171 -3.31 -2.42 14.24
N GLU A 172 -2.92 -3.55 13.64
CA GLU A 172 -1.52 -3.91 13.43
C GLU A 172 -0.80 -2.89 12.55
N TRP A 173 -1.40 -2.51 11.41
CA TRP A 173 -0.79 -1.53 10.53
C TRP A 173 -0.62 -0.18 11.23
N ARG A 174 -1.66 0.29 11.92
CA ARG A 174 -1.64 1.53 12.70
C ARG A 174 -0.58 1.50 13.80
N HIS A 175 -0.37 0.35 14.44
CA HIS A 175 0.69 0.15 15.43
C HIS A 175 2.08 0.25 14.79
N GLN A 176 2.31 -0.46 13.68
CA GLN A 176 3.61 -0.50 13.00
C GLN A 176 4.01 0.84 12.37
N ILE A 177 3.07 1.61 11.80
CA ILE A 177 3.39 2.95 11.30
C ILE A 177 3.58 3.97 12.42
N GLY A 178 2.88 3.79 13.54
CA GLY A 178 2.90 4.69 14.68
C GLY A 178 2.23 6.05 14.43
N SER A 179 2.33 6.96 15.39
CA SER A 179 1.63 8.24 15.36
C SER A 179 1.94 9.08 14.11
N THR A 180 0.94 9.78 13.59
CA THR A 180 1.09 10.77 12.50
C THR A 180 2.08 11.88 12.88
N ASN A 181 2.32 12.12 14.18
CA ASN A 181 3.37 13.01 14.65
C ASN A 181 4.61 12.19 15.08
N PRO A 182 5.71 12.21 14.30
CA PRO A 182 6.93 11.47 14.63
C PRO A 182 7.53 11.84 16.00
N ARG A 183 7.35 13.08 16.48
CA ARG A 183 7.86 13.50 17.81
C ARG A 183 7.11 12.83 18.95
N ILE A 184 5.82 12.55 18.77
CA ILE A 184 5.01 11.77 19.72
C ILE A 184 5.33 10.27 19.56
N GLY A 185 5.48 9.81 18.31
CA GLY A 185 5.86 8.44 17.97
C GLY A 185 7.15 7.99 18.65
N LYS A 186 8.23 8.80 18.59
CA LYS A 186 9.53 8.46 19.21
C LYS A 186 9.47 8.20 20.72
N LYS A 187 8.46 8.71 21.45
CA LYS A 187 8.31 8.48 22.89
C LYS A 187 7.48 7.24 23.25
N LYS A 188 6.60 6.78 22.34
CA LYS A 188 5.63 5.70 22.63
C LYS A 188 5.80 4.46 21.74
N HIS A 189 6.38 4.62 20.56
CA HIS A 189 6.55 3.60 19.53
C HIS A 189 7.86 3.85 18.78
N GLU A 190 8.99 3.80 19.48
CA GLU A 190 10.32 4.11 18.91
C GLU A 190 10.69 3.25 17.69
N ASN A 191 10.14 2.04 17.62
CA ASN A 191 10.38 1.09 16.52
C ASN A 191 9.38 1.21 15.37
N SER A 192 8.45 2.16 15.42
CA SER A 192 7.50 2.37 14.32
C SER A 192 8.20 2.91 13.07
N ILE A 193 7.65 2.63 11.88
CA ILE A 193 8.19 3.09 10.59
C ILE A 193 8.40 4.62 10.60
N ARG A 194 7.41 5.38 11.07
CA ARG A 194 7.52 6.84 11.17
C ARG A 194 8.56 7.29 12.18
N ALA A 195 8.71 6.59 13.32
CA ALA A 195 9.70 6.95 14.32
C ALA A 195 11.15 6.71 13.83
N ARG A 196 11.36 5.62 13.10
CA ARG A 196 12.67 5.21 12.56
C ARG A 196 13.10 6.06 11.37
N PHE A 197 12.18 6.36 10.45
CA PHE A 197 12.55 6.89 9.14
C PHE A 197 12.08 8.32 8.85
N ALA A 198 10.99 8.80 9.47
CA ALA A 198 10.44 10.11 9.11
C ALA A 198 11.22 11.25 9.77
N LYS A 199 11.70 12.22 8.97
CA LYS A 199 12.35 13.43 9.48
C LYS A 199 11.36 14.52 9.89
N HIS A 200 10.20 14.59 9.22
CA HIS A 200 9.22 15.65 9.38
C HIS A 200 7.78 15.13 9.58
N THR A 201 6.97 15.87 10.34
CA THR A 201 5.55 15.54 10.58
C THR A 201 4.69 15.60 9.32
N ARG A 202 5.04 16.46 8.36
CA ARG A 202 4.28 16.67 7.12
C ARG A 202 4.57 15.63 6.02
N GLN A 203 5.72 14.95 6.11
CA GLN A 203 6.16 13.90 5.18
C GLN A 203 6.35 12.61 5.97
N ASN A 204 5.26 12.09 6.50
CA ASN A 204 5.24 10.94 7.41
C ASN A 204 5.35 9.58 6.72
N LEU A 205 5.91 9.56 5.51
CA LEU A 205 6.26 8.40 4.67
C LEU A 205 5.11 7.52 4.18
N VAL A 206 4.17 7.21 5.04
CA VAL A 206 3.15 6.18 4.82
C VAL A 206 1.76 6.68 5.20
N HIS A 207 0.75 6.12 4.55
CA HIS A 207 -0.67 6.21 4.87
C HIS A 207 -1.19 4.87 5.37
N GLY A 208 -2.25 4.90 6.17
CA GLY A 208 -2.92 3.70 6.64
C GLY A 208 -4.32 4.01 7.11
N SER A 209 -5.30 3.24 6.62
CA SER A 209 -6.72 3.38 6.94
C SER A 209 -6.93 3.41 8.46
N SER A 210 -7.86 4.23 8.94
CA SER A 210 -8.14 4.31 10.38
C SER A 210 -9.23 3.33 10.84
N SER A 211 -9.97 2.71 9.92
CA SER A 211 -11.05 1.78 10.21
C SER A 211 -11.34 0.83 9.04
N ILE A 212 -12.14 -0.20 9.27
CA ILE A 212 -12.60 -1.14 8.23
C ILE A 212 -13.36 -0.41 7.09
N PRO A 213 -14.34 0.49 7.36
CA PRO A 213 -15.00 1.24 6.28
C PRO A 213 -14.04 2.08 5.43
N GLU A 214 -13.02 2.68 6.06
CA GLU A 214 -12.01 3.42 5.31
C GLU A 214 -11.13 2.52 4.46
N ALA A 215 -10.71 1.37 4.99
CA ALA A 215 -9.95 0.38 4.23
C ALA A 215 -10.76 -0.09 3.02
N GLN A 216 -12.05 -0.38 3.19
CA GLN A 216 -12.93 -0.77 2.10
C GLN A 216 -13.01 0.31 1.00
N ARG A 217 -13.23 1.58 1.38
CA ARG A 217 -13.26 2.71 0.44
C ARG A 217 -11.95 2.87 -0.32
N GLU A 218 -10.82 2.82 0.39
CA GLU A 218 -9.49 3.03 -0.20
C GLU A 218 -9.10 1.89 -1.15
N ILE A 219 -9.44 0.65 -0.80
CA ILE A 219 -9.25 -0.51 -1.68
C ILE A 219 -10.15 -0.43 -2.91
N GLN A 220 -11.41 -0.03 -2.77
CA GLN A 220 -12.30 0.20 -3.91
C GLN A 220 -11.76 1.28 -4.85
N TRP A 221 -11.22 2.38 -4.30
CA TRP A 221 -10.55 3.40 -5.08
C TRP A 221 -9.33 2.84 -5.82
N LEU A 222 -8.49 2.03 -5.15
CA LEU A 222 -7.32 1.39 -5.76
C LEU A 222 -7.74 0.44 -6.89
N SER A 223 -8.78 -0.37 -6.69
CA SER A 223 -9.35 -1.25 -7.73
C SER A 223 -9.82 -0.44 -8.95
N ALA A 224 -10.54 0.66 -8.74
CA ALA A 224 -10.93 1.55 -9.84
C ALA A 224 -9.71 2.13 -10.56
N ARG A 225 -8.66 2.48 -9.80
CA ARG A 225 -7.41 2.97 -10.37
C ARG A 225 -6.71 1.90 -11.20
N ILE A 226 -6.57 0.68 -10.70
CA ILE A 226 -5.96 -0.44 -11.44
C ILE A 226 -6.75 -0.73 -12.72
N SER A 227 -8.09 -0.70 -12.67
CA SER A 227 -8.96 -0.89 -13.84
C SER A 227 -8.61 0.05 -15.00
N SER A 228 -8.26 1.31 -14.70
CA SER A 228 -7.85 2.28 -15.73
C SER A 228 -6.51 1.98 -16.43
N PHE A 229 -5.74 0.96 -15.99
CA PHE A 229 -4.50 0.53 -16.64
C PHE A 229 -4.65 -0.75 -17.47
N VAL A 230 -5.80 -1.43 -17.40
CA VAL A 230 -6.06 -2.70 -18.10
C VAL A 230 -7.20 -2.64 -19.11
N CYS A 231 -8.00 -1.56 -19.07
CA CYS A 231 -9.08 -1.24 -20.00
C CYS A 231 -8.60 -0.33 -21.13
#